data_AF-A0A4S8R843-F1
#
_entry.id   AF-A0A4S8R843-F1
#
_cell.length_a   1.000
_cell.length_b   1.000
_cell.length_c   1.000
_cell.angle_alpha   90.00
_cell.angle_beta   90.00
_cell.angle_gamma   90.00
#
_symmetry.space_group_name_H-M   'P 1'
#
loop_
_entity.id
_entity.type
_entity.pdbx_description
1 polymer ?
#
loop_
_entity_poly.entity_id
_entity_poly.type
_entity_poly.pdbx_seq_one_letter_code
_entity_poly.pdbx_strand_id
1 'polypeptide(L)'
;MTGPGGLGANKAIIQNWLDDTTLLVDAALGGTNAYQTDENMRNNLFAYFGIRPTKSGKVHASDNGKLTTVTNTLQGVQRFLNRQNARFTVEGDGTGKPWLFYDSTWQEETELIYDPAGKPVQDPKDATKQANFRTFAGSVDASTNSLIKDMQLGTSPNWAKYAYYSSDLHDYVIETKANRYPGSPPSWCRGKSLSPKELRFGLTNTNLYRDVVTLCPDAFSTDSEPYETIATAMSSTQAKTAGADLDDASPRSLTLFHELIHLTFGQGADDTPDSAKLSLAKPTECLAQTVNKQSSQSLVNPDSYVFFAWSYYLTKNGNPSYKWHSGFAQA
;
A
#
# COMPACT_ATOMS: atom_id res chain seq x y z
N MET A 1 9.14 -11.93 11.72
CA MET A 1 8.94 -11.37 13.06
C MET A 1 7.91 -12.23 13.77
N THR A 2 8.06 -12.44 15.07
CA THR A 2 7.16 -13.27 15.90
C THR A 2 6.39 -12.44 16.95
N GLY A 3 6.45 -11.11 16.89
CA GLY A 3 5.71 -10.18 17.74
C GLY A 3 4.28 -9.90 17.23
N PRO A 4 3.51 -9.04 17.94
CA PRO A 4 2.17 -8.59 17.54
C PRO A 4 2.14 -8.08 16.10
N GLY A 5 1.11 -8.42 15.33
CA GLY A 5 1.02 -8.13 13.90
C GLY A 5 2.12 -8.76 13.03
N GLY A 6 2.99 -9.61 13.58
CA GLY A 6 4.05 -10.25 12.83
C GLY A 6 3.52 -11.24 11.79
N LEU A 7 4.30 -11.47 10.73
CA LEU A 7 3.91 -12.31 9.59
C LEU A 7 3.59 -13.78 9.93
N GLY A 8 4.08 -14.31 11.06
CA GLY A 8 3.75 -15.66 11.53
C GLY A 8 3.79 -16.74 10.44
N ALA A 9 2.70 -17.50 10.30
CA ALA A 9 2.52 -18.54 9.29
C ALA A 9 2.44 -17.99 7.85
N ASN A 10 2.11 -16.70 7.67
CA ASN A 10 1.95 -16.06 6.36
C ASN A 10 3.28 -15.62 5.74
N LYS A 11 4.42 -15.78 6.44
CA LYS A 11 5.73 -15.39 5.91
C LYS A 11 6.04 -15.99 4.54
N ALA A 12 5.69 -17.25 4.31
CA ALA A 12 5.91 -17.91 3.01
C ALA A 12 5.05 -17.32 1.91
N ILE A 13 3.78 -16.99 2.22
CA ILE A 13 2.87 -16.32 1.30
C ILE A 13 3.42 -14.95 0.89
N ILE A 14 3.84 -14.14 1.87
CA ILE A 14 4.45 -12.84 1.61
C ILE A 14 5.71 -12.93 0.77
N GLN A 15 6.53 -13.96 0.97
CA GLN A 15 7.71 -14.16 0.12
C GLN A 15 7.30 -14.39 -1.34
N ASN A 16 6.27 -15.22 -1.58
CA ASN A 16 5.73 -15.39 -2.93
C ASN A 16 5.18 -14.07 -3.49
N TRP A 17 4.54 -13.24 -2.66
CA TRP A 17 4.04 -11.93 -3.11
C TRP A 17 5.16 -10.96 -3.48
N LEU A 18 6.29 -10.99 -2.77
CA LEU A 18 7.48 -10.21 -3.13
C LEU A 18 8.09 -10.68 -4.46
N ASP A 19 8.15 -12.01 -4.66
CA ASP A 19 8.68 -12.60 -5.89
C ASP A 19 7.77 -12.26 -7.08
N ASP A 20 6.45 -12.36 -6.90
CA ASP A 20 5.44 -11.95 -7.88
C ASP A 20 5.53 -10.45 -8.20
N THR A 21 5.71 -9.59 -7.18
CA THR A 21 5.87 -8.15 -7.40
C THR A 21 7.13 -7.86 -8.21
N THR A 22 8.24 -8.52 -7.91
CA THR A 22 9.49 -8.40 -8.67
C THR A 22 9.26 -8.78 -10.13
N LEU A 23 8.59 -9.90 -10.37
CA LEU A 23 8.26 -10.39 -11.70
C LEU A 23 7.43 -9.39 -12.53
N LEU A 24 6.39 -8.80 -11.93
CA LEU A 24 5.54 -7.81 -12.60
C LEU A 24 6.27 -6.50 -12.88
N VAL A 25 7.03 -6.00 -11.91
CA VAL A 25 7.83 -4.77 -12.06
C VAL A 25 8.86 -4.95 -13.17
N ASP A 26 9.60 -6.07 -13.20
CA ASP A 26 10.60 -6.34 -14.22
C ASP A 26 9.97 -6.49 -15.61
N ALA A 27 8.84 -7.19 -15.72
CA ALA A 27 8.11 -7.31 -16.98
C ALA A 27 7.63 -5.94 -17.49
N ALA A 28 7.01 -5.14 -16.61
CA ALA A 28 6.52 -3.81 -16.95
C ALA A 28 7.67 -2.88 -17.37
N LEU A 29 8.78 -2.85 -16.63
CA LEU A 29 9.96 -2.06 -16.97
C LEU A 29 10.57 -2.50 -18.30
N GLY A 30 10.74 -3.81 -18.49
CA GLY A 30 11.22 -4.39 -19.76
C GLY A 30 10.35 -3.96 -20.94
N GLY A 31 9.02 -3.99 -20.77
CA GLY A 31 8.09 -3.51 -21.79
C GLY A 31 8.20 -2.00 -22.03
N THR A 32 8.31 -1.16 -20.99
CA THR A 32 8.47 0.29 -21.15
C THR A 32 9.75 0.64 -21.91
N ASN A 33 10.86 -0.08 -21.68
CA ASN A 33 12.10 0.06 -22.45
C ASN A 33 11.91 -0.37 -23.92
N ALA A 34 11.02 -1.32 -24.18
CA ALA A 34 10.68 -1.80 -25.52
C ALA A 34 9.47 -1.07 -26.16
N TYR A 35 9.01 0.06 -25.61
CA TYR A 35 7.78 0.75 -26.02
C TYR A 35 7.62 0.91 -27.54
N GLN A 36 8.69 1.29 -28.24
CA GLN A 36 8.64 1.56 -29.68
C GLN A 36 8.37 0.30 -30.51
N THR A 37 8.79 -0.87 -30.02
CA THR A 37 8.65 -2.15 -30.73
C THR A 37 7.54 -3.03 -30.17
N ASP A 38 7.03 -2.73 -28.97
CA ASP A 38 6.04 -3.54 -28.29
C ASP A 38 4.63 -2.94 -28.36
N GLU A 39 3.80 -3.49 -29.25
CA GLU A 39 2.41 -3.04 -29.41
C GLU A 39 1.57 -3.27 -28.15
N ASN A 40 1.77 -4.39 -27.46
CA ASN A 40 1.02 -4.71 -26.26
C ASN A 40 1.33 -3.73 -25.13
N MET A 41 2.58 -3.30 -25.01
CA MET A 41 2.97 -2.24 -24.08
C MET A 41 2.30 -0.90 -24.42
N ARG A 42 2.30 -0.51 -25.70
CA ARG A 42 1.65 0.75 -26.13
C ARG A 42 0.16 0.74 -25.81
N ASN A 43 -0.53 -0.36 -26.09
CA ASN A 43 -1.96 -0.50 -25.81
C ASN A 43 -2.24 -0.44 -24.30
N ASN A 44 -1.42 -1.08 -23.47
CA ASN A 44 -1.54 -1.05 -22.02
C ASN A 44 -1.29 0.35 -21.44
N LEU A 45 -0.21 1.03 -21.83
CA LEU A 45 0.08 2.39 -21.36
C LEU A 45 -0.96 3.42 -21.85
N PHE A 46 -1.51 3.21 -23.05
CA PHE A 46 -2.63 4.02 -23.51
C PHE A 46 -3.86 3.78 -22.64
N ALA A 47 -4.21 2.53 -22.34
CA ALA A 47 -5.41 2.18 -21.59
C ALA A 47 -5.39 2.70 -20.13
N TYR A 48 -4.29 2.50 -19.40
CA TYR A 48 -4.21 2.84 -17.98
C TYR A 48 -3.72 4.28 -17.70
N PHE A 49 -2.94 4.88 -18.61
CA PHE A 49 -2.33 6.19 -18.38
C PHE A 49 -2.60 7.23 -19.49
N GLY A 50 -3.34 6.85 -20.54
CA GLY A 50 -3.63 7.72 -21.67
C GLY A 50 -2.38 8.17 -22.43
N ILE A 51 -1.32 7.36 -22.43
CA ILE A 51 -0.06 7.65 -23.13
C ILE A 51 -0.20 7.27 -24.60
N ARG A 52 -0.35 8.27 -25.46
CA ARG A 52 -0.69 8.02 -26.88
C ARG A 52 0.56 7.65 -27.70
N PRO A 53 0.48 6.63 -28.55
CA PRO A 53 1.48 6.41 -29.57
C PRO A 53 1.26 7.34 -30.78
N THR A 54 2.36 7.76 -31.39
CA THR A 54 2.39 8.37 -32.72
C THR A 54 2.27 7.31 -33.81
N LYS A 55 2.07 7.72 -35.07
CA LYS A 55 2.03 6.80 -36.22
C LYS A 55 3.30 5.96 -36.37
N SER A 56 4.45 6.44 -35.90
CA SER A 56 5.73 5.72 -35.94
C SER A 56 5.99 4.87 -34.68
N GLY A 57 4.98 4.65 -33.83
CA GLY A 57 5.12 3.87 -32.59
C GLY A 57 5.89 4.58 -31.46
N LYS A 58 6.29 5.84 -31.63
CA LYS A 58 6.91 6.66 -30.56
C LYS A 58 5.85 7.25 -29.65
N VAL A 59 6.21 7.61 -28.41
CA VAL A 59 5.31 8.34 -27.50
C VAL A 59 4.97 9.70 -28.10
N HIS A 60 3.71 10.12 -27.98
CA HIS A 60 3.29 11.47 -28.34
C HIS A 60 4.00 12.49 -27.45
N ALA A 61 4.55 13.58 -28.03
CA ALA A 61 5.46 14.48 -27.32
C ALA A 61 4.90 15.05 -26.00
N SER A 62 3.60 15.35 -25.95
CA SER A 62 2.91 15.85 -24.75
C SER A 62 2.82 14.81 -23.61
N ASP A 63 3.01 13.53 -23.91
CA ASP A 63 2.80 12.42 -22.98
C ASP A 63 4.14 11.83 -22.48
N ASN A 64 5.28 12.37 -22.92
CA ASN A 64 6.62 11.96 -22.46
C ASN A 64 6.79 12.08 -20.94
N GLY A 65 6.23 13.14 -20.34
CA GLY A 65 6.26 13.33 -18.89
C GLY A 65 5.51 12.21 -18.17
N LYS A 66 4.37 11.75 -18.71
CA LYS A 66 3.59 10.66 -18.14
C LYS A 66 4.36 9.34 -18.19
N LEU A 67 4.99 9.01 -19.34
CA LEU A 67 5.82 7.81 -19.44
C LEU A 67 6.97 7.87 -18.44
N THR A 68 7.62 9.03 -18.30
CA THR A 68 8.70 9.24 -17.33
C THR A 68 8.21 8.99 -15.90
N THR A 69 7.05 9.52 -15.52
CA THR A 69 6.43 9.24 -14.23
C THR A 69 6.19 7.74 -14.05
N VAL A 70 5.56 7.07 -15.03
CA VAL A 70 5.27 5.64 -14.93
C VAL A 70 6.54 4.81 -14.73
N THR A 71 7.55 5.06 -15.54
CA THR A 71 8.85 4.38 -15.45
C THR A 71 9.53 4.67 -14.11
N ASN A 72 9.53 5.91 -13.63
CA ASN A 72 10.17 6.29 -12.37
C ASN A 72 9.49 5.63 -11.16
N THR A 73 8.16 5.51 -11.16
CA THR A 73 7.40 4.81 -10.12
C THR A 73 7.80 3.34 -10.05
N LEU A 74 7.77 2.64 -11.18
CA LEU A 74 8.15 1.22 -11.25
C LEU A 74 9.62 0.99 -10.86
N GLN A 75 10.52 1.89 -11.28
CA GLN A 75 11.91 1.86 -10.84
C GLN A 75 12.07 2.14 -9.34
N GLY A 76 11.19 2.93 -8.74
CA GLY A 76 11.13 3.16 -7.29
C GLY A 76 10.92 1.86 -6.53
N VAL A 77 9.91 1.08 -6.96
CA VAL A 77 9.62 -0.26 -6.43
C VAL A 77 10.79 -1.21 -6.71
N GLN A 78 11.32 -1.24 -7.93
CA GLN A 78 12.45 -2.11 -8.28
C GLN A 78 13.70 -1.83 -7.42
N ARG A 79 14.05 -0.55 -7.23
CA ARG A 79 15.18 -0.15 -6.37
C ARG A 79 14.92 -0.54 -4.92
N PHE A 80 13.67 -0.44 -4.44
CA PHE A 80 13.32 -0.89 -3.10
C PHE A 80 13.55 -2.40 -2.95
N LEU A 81 12.99 -3.21 -3.85
CA LEU A 81 13.13 -4.68 -3.85
C LEU A 81 14.60 -5.11 -3.94
N ASN A 82 15.40 -4.40 -4.74
CA ASN A 82 16.83 -4.64 -4.90
C ASN A 82 17.71 -4.03 -3.78
N ARG A 83 17.11 -3.40 -2.76
CA ARG A 83 17.83 -2.71 -1.66
C ARG A 83 18.80 -1.62 -2.13
N GLN A 84 18.44 -0.95 -3.22
CA GLN A 84 19.19 0.14 -3.85
C GLN A 84 18.57 1.51 -3.59
N ASN A 85 17.42 1.57 -2.93
CA ASN A 85 16.76 2.83 -2.63
C ASN A 85 17.34 3.46 -1.36
N ALA A 86 18.06 4.56 -1.53
CA ALA A 86 18.80 5.24 -0.47
C ALA A 86 17.95 5.56 0.77
N ARG A 87 16.68 5.94 0.59
CA ARG A 87 15.69 6.22 1.66
C ARG A 87 15.57 5.07 2.66
N PHE A 88 15.74 3.82 2.21
CA PHE A 88 15.54 2.64 3.03
C PHE A 88 16.84 1.95 3.44
N THR A 89 17.99 2.52 3.10
CA THR A 89 19.32 1.92 3.35
C THR A 89 20.14 2.64 4.41
N VAL A 90 19.78 3.87 4.78
CA VAL A 90 20.41 4.60 5.89
C VAL A 90 19.78 4.12 7.19
N GLU A 91 20.58 3.86 8.24
CA GLU A 91 20.06 3.57 9.58
C GLU A 91 20.33 4.78 10.49
N GLY A 92 19.31 5.29 11.19
CA GLY A 92 19.48 6.22 12.32
C GLY A 92 18.82 7.60 12.19
N ASP A 93 18.15 7.91 11.07
CA ASP A 93 17.44 9.20 10.87
C ASP A 93 15.90 9.05 10.77
N GLY A 94 15.36 7.91 11.19
CA GLY A 94 13.95 7.54 10.97
C GLY A 94 13.68 6.99 9.57
N THR A 95 14.49 7.31 8.56
CA THR A 95 14.47 6.61 7.27
C THR A 95 15.36 5.36 7.36
N GLY A 96 14.87 4.23 6.88
CA GLY A 96 15.52 2.93 7.08
C GLY A 96 14.63 1.81 6.64
N LYS A 97 15.03 0.56 6.88
CA LYS A 97 14.25 -0.60 6.42
C LYS A 97 12.81 -0.53 7.00
N PRO A 98 11.78 -0.53 6.14
CA PRO A 98 10.40 -0.45 6.61
C PRO A 98 9.98 -1.73 7.33
N TRP A 99 8.94 -1.59 8.14
CA TRP A 99 8.29 -2.73 8.78
C TRP A 99 7.16 -3.27 7.92
N LEU A 100 6.96 -4.58 8.00
CA LEU A 100 5.88 -5.28 7.33
C LEU A 100 5.13 -6.11 8.35
N PHE A 101 3.86 -5.75 8.57
CA PHE A 101 2.94 -6.45 9.45
C PHE A 101 1.80 -7.14 8.67
N TYR A 102 1.11 -8.07 9.33
CA TYR A 102 0.02 -8.90 8.81
C TYR A 102 -1.38 -8.49 9.32
N ASP A 103 -1.46 -7.73 10.40
CA ASP A 103 -2.72 -7.19 10.89
C ASP A 103 -2.46 -5.94 11.72
N SER A 104 -3.50 -5.31 12.27
CA SER A 104 -3.35 -4.09 13.05
C SER A 104 -2.83 -4.26 14.48
N THR A 105 -2.59 -5.48 14.96
CA THR A 105 -2.27 -5.74 16.38
C THR A 105 -0.87 -5.30 16.78
N TRP A 106 -0.02 -4.90 15.82
CA TRP A 106 1.25 -4.22 16.12
C TRP A 106 1.05 -2.81 16.70
N GLN A 107 -0.17 -2.27 16.67
CA GLN A 107 -0.56 -1.02 17.32
C GLN A 107 -1.72 -1.23 18.29
N GLU A 108 -1.51 -0.84 19.54
CA GLU A 108 -2.53 -0.94 20.58
C GLU A 108 -2.95 0.45 21.05
N GLU A 109 -4.27 0.70 21.07
CA GLU A 109 -4.79 1.95 21.65
C GLU A 109 -4.42 1.99 23.14
N THR A 110 -3.80 3.08 23.57
CA THR A 110 -3.35 3.22 24.95
C THR A 110 -3.45 4.66 25.44
N GLU A 111 -3.62 4.80 26.75
CA GLU A 111 -3.43 6.06 27.45
C GLU A 111 -2.15 6.07 28.27
N LEU A 112 -1.35 5.00 28.22
CA LEU A 112 -0.12 4.85 28.98
C LEU A 112 1.08 5.43 28.25
N ILE A 113 2.01 5.98 29.02
CA ILE A 113 3.21 6.65 28.51
C ILE A 113 4.41 5.68 28.51
N TYR A 114 5.09 5.59 27.37
CA TYR A 114 6.35 4.90 27.14
C TYR A 114 7.40 5.94 26.70
N ASP A 115 8.64 5.76 27.13
CA ASP A 115 9.77 6.59 26.70
C ASP A 115 10.25 6.19 25.28
N PRO A 116 11.14 6.97 24.65
CA PRO A 116 11.68 6.64 23.32
C PRO A 116 12.45 5.30 23.24
N ALA A 117 12.80 4.70 24.38
CA ALA A 117 13.40 3.37 24.45
C ALA A 117 12.36 2.26 24.67
N GLY A 118 11.07 2.60 24.65
CA GLY A 118 9.94 1.70 24.83
C GLY A 118 9.64 1.32 26.28
N LYS A 119 10.26 2.00 27.26
CA LYS A 119 10.06 1.67 28.68
C LYS A 119 8.87 2.42 29.28
N PRO A 120 8.06 1.77 30.14
CA PRO A 120 7.01 2.45 30.89
C PRO A 120 7.54 3.65 31.68
N VAL A 121 6.93 4.82 31.49
CA VAL A 121 7.19 6.00 32.33
C VAL A 121 6.38 5.87 33.61
N GLN A 122 6.99 6.05 34.78
CA GLN A 122 6.29 5.97 36.07
C GLN A 122 5.48 7.24 36.37
N ASP A 123 4.36 7.10 37.08
CA ASP A 123 3.58 8.24 37.56
C ASP A 123 4.37 8.99 38.66
N PRO A 124 4.61 10.31 38.53
CA PRO A 124 5.37 11.07 39.53
C PRO A 124 4.68 11.14 40.90
N LYS A 125 3.37 10.86 40.98
CA LYS A 125 2.60 10.83 42.22
C LYS A 125 2.56 9.42 42.85
N ASP A 126 2.86 8.38 42.08
CA ASP A 126 2.82 6.98 42.52
C ASP A 126 3.77 6.12 41.67
N ALA A 127 4.99 5.90 42.17
CA ALA A 127 6.02 5.14 41.47
C ALA A 127 5.67 3.66 41.22
N THR A 128 4.58 3.14 41.79
CA THR A 128 4.10 1.78 41.52
C THR A 128 3.20 1.70 40.28
N LYS A 129 2.81 2.85 39.72
CA LYS A 129 1.93 2.94 38.55
C LYS A 129 2.67 3.51 37.35
N GLN A 130 2.25 3.06 36.17
CA GLN A 130 2.63 3.70 34.93
C GLN A 130 1.86 5.00 34.75
N ALA A 131 2.55 6.02 34.24
CA ALA A 131 1.97 7.30 33.89
C ALA A 131 0.91 7.17 32.79
N ASN A 132 -0.15 7.94 32.93
CA ASN A 132 -1.23 8.05 31.94
C ASN A 132 -1.22 9.45 31.32
N PHE A 133 -1.26 9.54 29.99
CA PHE A 133 -1.26 10.80 29.23
C PHE A 133 -2.29 11.81 29.74
N ARG A 134 -3.49 11.35 30.10
CA ARG A 134 -4.62 12.19 30.51
C ARG A 134 -4.40 12.86 31.87
N THR A 135 -3.58 12.27 32.75
CA THR A 135 -3.38 12.74 34.13
C THR A 135 -1.94 13.13 34.46
N PHE A 136 -1.00 12.84 33.57
CA PHE A 136 0.41 13.07 33.80
C PHE A 136 0.74 14.57 33.93
N ALA A 137 1.34 14.91 35.06
CA ALA A 137 1.78 16.27 35.40
C ALA A 137 3.29 16.27 35.62
N GLY A 138 4.04 16.00 34.55
CA GLY A 138 5.50 15.93 34.54
C GLY A 138 6.08 16.19 33.16
N SER A 139 7.36 15.88 32.99
CA SER A 139 8.05 15.99 31.70
C SER A 139 8.85 14.71 31.42
N VAL A 140 8.84 14.26 30.17
CA VAL A 140 9.62 13.10 29.70
C VAL A 140 10.74 13.59 28.77
N ASP A 141 10.39 13.92 27.54
CA ASP A 141 11.27 14.50 26.51
C ASP A 141 10.46 15.45 25.61
N ALA A 142 11.11 16.18 24.71
CA ALA A 142 10.43 17.19 23.89
C ALA A 142 9.27 16.62 23.05
N SER A 143 9.46 15.47 22.39
CA SER A 143 8.44 14.80 21.58
C SER A 143 7.29 14.28 22.44
N THR A 144 7.59 13.51 23.49
CA THR A 144 6.57 12.95 24.38
C THR A 144 5.80 14.06 25.12
N ASN A 145 6.45 15.17 25.48
CA ASN A 145 5.77 16.32 26.09
C ASN A 145 4.79 17.01 25.13
N SER A 146 5.09 17.05 23.83
CA SER A 146 4.13 17.54 22.84
C SER A 146 2.92 16.60 22.75
N LEU A 147 3.18 15.28 22.74
CA LEU A 147 2.14 14.26 22.74
C LEU A 147 1.25 14.32 24.00
N ILE A 148 1.83 14.51 25.17
CA ILE A 148 1.07 14.66 26.44
C ILE A 148 0.05 15.79 26.32
N LYS A 149 0.46 16.97 25.81
CA LYS A 149 -0.44 18.12 25.63
C LYS A 149 -1.59 17.78 24.70
N ASP A 150 -1.29 17.12 23.60
CA ASP A 150 -2.27 16.67 22.61
C ASP A 150 -3.27 15.68 23.18
N MET A 151 -2.79 14.71 23.95
CA MET A 151 -3.62 13.72 24.62
C MET A 151 -4.40 14.29 25.81
N GLN A 152 -4.10 15.48 26.30
CA GLN A 152 -4.93 16.14 27.33
C GLN A 152 -6.09 16.95 26.74
N LEU A 153 -6.21 17.03 25.41
CA LEU A 153 -7.30 17.72 24.75
C LEU A 153 -8.62 16.93 24.81
N GLY A 154 -9.70 17.62 25.21
CA GLY A 154 -11.02 17.05 25.42
C GLY A 154 -11.24 16.61 26.87
N THR A 155 -12.33 15.89 27.13
CA THR A 155 -12.67 15.38 28.47
C THR A 155 -13.28 14.00 28.34
N SER A 156 -13.06 13.11 29.32
CA SER A 156 -13.64 11.76 29.32
C SER A 156 -15.19 11.81 29.21
N PRO A 157 -15.82 10.93 28.41
CA PRO A 157 -15.22 9.92 27.52
C PRO A 157 -14.91 10.44 26.10
N ASN A 158 -15.02 11.75 25.89
CA ASN A 158 -14.96 12.45 24.61
C ASN A 158 -13.59 13.13 24.38
N TRP A 159 -12.52 12.38 24.48
CA TRP A 159 -11.19 12.87 24.15
C TRP A 159 -11.09 13.31 22.68
N ALA A 160 -10.29 14.35 22.43
CA ALA A 160 -10.08 14.88 21.08
C ALA A 160 -9.09 14.04 20.27
N LYS A 161 -8.14 13.39 20.94
CA LYS A 161 -7.08 12.56 20.35
C LYS A 161 -6.92 11.21 21.07
N TYR A 162 -6.48 10.20 20.32
CA TYR A 162 -6.25 8.83 20.76
C TYR A 162 -4.87 8.39 20.29
N ALA A 163 -4.11 7.75 21.17
CA ALA A 163 -2.77 7.27 20.89
C ALA A 163 -2.78 5.76 20.67
N TYR A 164 -2.02 5.31 19.67
CA TYR A 164 -1.81 3.92 19.33
C TYR A 164 -0.31 3.64 19.42
N TYR A 165 0.09 2.82 20.38
CA TYR A 165 1.50 2.52 20.63
C TYR A 165 1.93 1.25 19.91
N SER A 166 3.11 1.28 19.29
CA SER A 166 3.77 0.07 18.80
C SER A 166 4.97 -0.27 19.67
N SER A 167 4.93 -1.47 20.26
CA SER A 167 6.07 -2.01 21.01
C SER A 167 7.25 -2.43 20.12
N ASP A 168 7.02 -2.72 18.84
CA ASP A 168 8.09 -3.03 17.90
C ASP A 168 8.83 -1.77 17.41
N LEU A 169 8.10 -0.66 17.25
CA LEU A 169 8.68 0.61 16.77
C LEU A 169 9.12 1.55 17.91
N HIS A 170 8.59 1.33 19.12
CA HIS A 170 8.67 2.28 20.24
C HIS A 170 8.16 3.67 19.88
N ASP A 171 7.07 3.73 19.12
CA ASP A 171 6.50 4.97 18.59
C ASP A 171 4.97 4.98 18.68
N TYR A 172 4.40 6.17 18.60
CA TYR A 172 2.96 6.42 18.69
C TYR A 172 2.38 6.94 17.38
N VAL A 173 1.26 6.37 16.95
CA VAL A 173 0.34 7.02 16.00
C VAL A 173 -0.75 7.74 16.76
N ILE A 174 -0.99 9.00 16.40
CA ILE A 174 -2.00 9.85 17.05
C ILE A 174 -3.12 10.16 16.09
N GLU A 175 -4.32 9.72 16.44
CA GLU A 175 -5.51 9.97 15.66
C GLU A 175 -6.45 10.95 16.35
N THR A 176 -7.12 11.76 15.54
CA THR A 176 -8.24 12.57 16.03
C THR A 176 -9.44 11.67 16.36
N LYS A 177 -10.37 12.17 17.16
CA LYS A 177 -11.64 11.46 17.43
C LYS A 177 -12.39 11.05 16.16
N ALA A 178 -12.30 11.84 15.09
CA ALA A 178 -12.94 11.55 13.81
C ALA A 178 -12.29 10.35 13.09
N ASN A 179 -10.99 10.18 13.27
CA ASN A 179 -10.19 9.13 12.62
C ASN A 179 -9.87 7.94 13.55
N ARG A 180 -10.27 8.01 14.82
CA ARG A 180 -10.05 6.95 15.82
C ARG A 180 -10.47 5.61 15.24
N TYR A 181 -9.60 4.62 15.42
CA TYR A 181 -9.86 3.30 14.89
C TYR A 181 -11.15 2.71 15.47
N PRO A 182 -12.01 2.14 14.63
CA PRO A 182 -13.23 1.44 15.00
C PRO A 182 -12.99 0.15 15.75
N GLY A 183 -14.07 -0.37 16.32
CA GLY A 183 -14.13 -1.72 16.84
C GLY A 183 -13.81 -1.79 18.33
N SER A 184 -13.89 -3.01 18.86
CA SER A 184 -13.56 -3.34 20.23
C SER A 184 -12.88 -4.71 20.25
N PRO A 185 -11.53 -4.79 20.29
CA PRO A 185 -10.60 -3.66 20.38
C PRO A 185 -10.54 -2.81 19.09
N PRO A 186 -10.12 -1.53 19.18
CA PRO A 186 -9.86 -0.68 18.04
C PRO A 186 -8.88 -1.32 17.04
N SER A 187 -9.22 -1.33 15.75
CA SER A 187 -8.40 -1.92 14.69
C SER A 187 -8.53 -1.12 13.41
N TRP A 188 -7.40 -0.70 12.84
CA TRP A 188 -7.41 0.04 11.57
C TRP A 188 -7.68 -0.87 10.35
N CYS A 189 -7.52 -2.19 10.48
CA CYS A 189 -7.99 -3.16 9.48
C CYS A 189 -9.52 -3.30 9.45
N ARG A 190 -10.24 -2.78 10.45
CA ARG A 190 -11.70 -2.99 10.62
C ARG A 190 -12.49 -1.67 10.60
N GLY A 191 -12.24 -0.79 9.61
CA GLY A 191 -12.72 0.61 9.46
C GLY A 191 -14.15 0.98 9.95
N LYS A 192 -14.31 2.17 10.59
CA LYS A 192 -15.57 2.67 11.21
C LYS A 192 -16.57 3.19 10.19
N SER A 193 -16.00 3.73 9.11
CA SER A 193 -16.68 4.28 7.95
C SER A 193 -16.81 3.26 6.82
N LEU A 194 -16.14 2.12 6.95
CA LEU A 194 -16.34 1.02 6.02
C LEU A 194 -17.75 0.51 6.29
N SER A 195 -18.64 0.71 5.32
CA SER A 195 -19.84 -0.12 5.31
C SER A 195 -19.38 -1.59 5.43
N PRO A 196 -20.21 -2.55 5.88
CA PRO A 196 -19.85 -3.97 5.94
C PRO A 196 -19.34 -4.59 4.61
N LYS A 197 -19.22 -3.80 3.54
CA LYS A 197 -18.78 -4.13 2.20
C LYS A 197 -17.45 -3.48 1.79
N GLU A 198 -16.93 -2.49 2.50
CA GLU A 198 -15.63 -1.91 2.15
C GLU A 198 -14.55 -2.65 2.95
N LEU A 199 -13.79 -3.50 2.27
CA LEU A 199 -12.69 -4.25 2.87
C LEU A 199 -11.41 -3.43 2.71
N ARG A 200 -10.48 -3.57 3.67
CA ARG A 200 -9.15 -2.98 3.56
C ARG A 200 -8.15 -4.12 3.48
N PHE A 201 -7.43 -4.21 2.36
CA PHE A 201 -6.45 -5.26 2.13
C PHE A 201 -5.04 -4.87 2.58
N GLY A 202 -4.71 -3.58 2.52
CA GLY A 202 -3.43 -3.07 3.00
C GLY A 202 -3.51 -1.62 3.47
N LEU A 203 -2.39 -1.16 4.03
CA LEU A 203 -2.13 0.24 4.33
C LEU A 203 -0.63 0.48 4.43
N THR A 204 -0.19 1.60 3.88
CA THR A 204 1.15 2.13 4.08
C THR A 204 1.09 3.40 4.93
N ASN A 205 1.88 3.44 6.01
CA ASN A 205 2.01 4.60 6.88
C ASN A 205 3.47 5.10 6.85
N THR A 206 3.65 6.33 6.39
CA THR A 206 4.96 7.01 6.30
C THR A 206 5.10 8.16 7.30
N ASN A 207 4.14 8.32 8.21
CA ASN A 207 4.08 9.39 9.21
C ASN A 207 4.52 8.90 10.60
N LEU A 208 5.40 7.89 10.61
CA LEU A 208 5.98 7.27 11.79
C LEU A 208 7.50 7.44 11.77
N TYR A 209 8.16 7.19 12.91
CA TYR A 209 9.61 7.12 12.95
C TYR A 209 10.18 6.06 11.99
N ARG A 210 9.40 5.04 11.61
CA ARG A 210 9.73 4.09 10.54
C ARG A 210 8.52 3.92 9.63
N ASP A 211 8.76 3.89 8.33
CA ASP A 211 7.73 3.54 7.35
C ASP A 211 7.22 2.12 7.63
N VAL A 212 5.90 1.94 7.52
CA VAL A 212 5.24 0.67 7.79
C VAL A 212 4.30 0.33 6.65
N VAL A 213 4.41 -0.89 6.14
CA VAL A 213 3.35 -1.53 5.37
C VAL A 213 2.65 -2.50 6.30
N THR A 214 1.32 -2.48 6.28
CA THR A 214 0.56 -3.56 6.89
C THR A 214 -0.46 -4.12 5.94
N LEU A 215 -0.38 -5.42 5.72
CA LEU A 215 -1.39 -6.18 5.01
C LEU A 215 -2.45 -6.57 6.02
N CYS A 216 -3.73 -6.50 5.70
CA CYS A 216 -4.81 -6.90 6.60
C CYS A 216 -5.23 -8.36 6.35
N PRO A 217 -5.86 -9.03 7.32
CA PRO A 217 -6.30 -10.42 7.16
C PRO A 217 -7.19 -10.66 5.93
N ASP A 218 -8.00 -9.66 5.54
CA ASP A 218 -8.90 -9.75 4.39
C ASP A 218 -8.14 -9.87 3.06
N ALA A 219 -6.88 -9.41 2.97
CA ALA A 219 -6.03 -9.61 1.78
C ALA A 219 -5.68 -11.08 1.51
N PHE A 220 -5.89 -11.95 2.50
CA PHE A 220 -5.62 -13.38 2.44
C PHE A 220 -6.91 -14.20 2.42
N SER A 221 -8.07 -13.54 2.55
CA SER A 221 -9.37 -14.20 2.57
C SER A 221 -9.91 -14.40 1.16
N THR A 222 -11.03 -15.10 1.03
CA THR A 222 -11.74 -15.24 -0.25
C THR A 222 -12.43 -13.97 -0.71
N ASP A 223 -12.37 -12.89 0.07
CA ASP A 223 -12.97 -11.61 -0.27
C ASP A 223 -12.02 -10.71 -1.08
N SER A 224 -10.73 -11.05 -1.14
CA SER A 224 -9.73 -10.46 -2.04
C SER A 224 -9.69 -11.21 -3.38
N GLU A 225 -8.65 -10.94 -4.19
CA GLU A 225 -8.44 -11.57 -5.49
C GLU A 225 -8.45 -13.12 -5.42
N PRO A 226 -8.89 -13.80 -6.49
CA PRO A 226 -9.22 -15.23 -6.43
C PRO A 226 -8.02 -16.18 -6.33
N TYR A 227 -6.81 -15.72 -6.64
CA TYR A 227 -5.61 -16.57 -6.67
C TYR A 227 -4.52 -16.06 -5.76
N GLU A 228 -3.83 -16.93 -5.05
CA GLU A 228 -2.78 -16.49 -4.11
C GLU A 228 -1.56 -15.88 -4.81
N THR A 229 -1.19 -16.41 -5.98
CA THR A 229 0.03 -16.03 -6.71
C THR A 229 -0.21 -15.90 -8.21
N ILE A 230 0.71 -15.23 -8.93
CA ILE A 230 0.72 -15.16 -10.40
C ILE A 230 0.72 -16.55 -11.01
N ALA A 231 1.52 -17.48 -10.49
CA ALA A 231 1.59 -18.84 -11.02
C ALA A 231 0.23 -19.55 -10.98
N THR A 232 -0.50 -19.42 -9.86
CA THR A 232 -1.85 -19.96 -9.72
C THR A 232 -2.87 -19.24 -10.61
N ALA A 233 -2.77 -17.92 -10.73
CA ALA A 233 -3.62 -17.10 -11.60
C ALA A 233 -3.47 -17.47 -13.07
N MET A 234 -2.23 -17.57 -13.56
CA MET A 234 -1.89 -17.97 -14.94
C MET A 234 -2.38 -19.38 -15.29
N SER A 235 -2.43 -20.27 -14.30
CA SER A 235 -2.86 -21.65 -14.48
C SER A 235 -4.38 -21.82 -14.50
N SER A 236 -5.12 -20.80 -14.07
CA SER A 236 -6.57 -20.83 -13.90
C SER A 236 -7.34 -20.94 -15.21
N THR A 237 -8.63 -21.28 -15.10
CA THR A 237 -9.56 -21.28 -16.24
C THR A 237 -9.81 -19.84 -16.72
N GLN A 238 -9.88 -18.89 -15.80
CA GLN A 238 -10.17 -17.49 -16.05
C GLN A 238 -9.09 -16.86 -16.95
N ALA A 239 -7.81 -17.09 -16.66
CA ALA A 239 -6.71 -16.62 -17.51
C ALA A 239 -6.71 -17.23 -18.93
N LYS A 240 -7.49 -18.30 -19.16
CA LYS A 240 -7.56 -19.05 -20.42
C LYS A 240 -8.88 -18.87 -21.17
N THR A 241 -9.80 -18.07 -20.65
CA THR A 241 -11.14 -17.89 -21.19
C THR A 241 -11.30 -16.53 -21.85
N ALA A 242 -11.65 -16.52 -23.13
CA ALA A 242 -11.98 -15.27 -23.84
C ALA A 242 -13.18 -14.57 -23.16
N GLY A 243 -13.10 -13.26 -23.02
CA GLY A 243 -14.10 -12.44 -22.34
C GLY A 243 -14.03 -12.45 -20.80
N ALA A 244 -13.13 -13.23 -20.19
CA ALA A 244 -12.95 -13.20 -18.74
C ALA A 244 -12.48 -11.82 -18.26
N ASP A 245 -12.99 -11.40 -17.11
CA ASP A 245 -12.58 -10.18 -16.41
C ASP A 245 -11.13 -10.29 -15.90
N LEU A 246 -10.37 -9.20 -15.97
CA LEU A 246 -9.00 -9.16 -15.45
C LEU A 246 -8.97 -9.41 -13.93
N ASP A 247 -9.98 -8.93 -13.21
CA ASP A 247 -10.15 -9.09 -11.76
C ASP A 247 -10.31 -10.57 -11.38
N ASP A 248 -11.17 -11.28 -12.13
CA ASP A 248 -11.39 -12.73 -11.98
C ASP A 248 -10.14 -13.57 -12.30
N ALA A 249 -9.17 -12.99 -13.01
CA ALA A 249 -7.89 -13.60 -13.32
C ALA A 249 -6.75 -13.09 -12.41
N SER A 250 -7.00 -12.24 -11.42
CA SER A 250 -5.93 -11.55 -10.67
C SER A 250 -5.40 -12.34 -9.46
N PRO A 251 -4.11 -12.19 -9.13
CA PRO A 251 -3.54 -12.73 -7.90
C PRO A 251 -3.60 -11.74 -6.72
N ARG A 252 -3.66 -12.24 -5.48
CA ARG A 252 -3.65 -11.44 -4.23
C ARG A 252 -2.34 -10.72 -3.99
N SER A 253 -1.25 -11.23 -4.57
CA SER A 253 0.07 -10.59 -4.54
C SER A 253 0.07 -9.17 -5.10
N LEU A 254 -0.94 -8.81 -5.90
CA LEU A 254 -1.20 -7.44 -6.34
C LEU A 254 -1.39 -6.46 -5.17
N THR A 255 -1.94 -6.91 -4.03
CA THR A 255 -2.08 -6.07 -2.82
C THR A 255 -0.72 -5.60 -2.31
N LEU A 256 0.28 -6.47 -2.22
CA LEU A 256 1.61 -6.03 -1.78
C LEU A 256 2.25 -5.08 -2.78
N PHE A 257 2.07 -5.33 -4.09
CA PHE A 257 2.59 -4.43 -5.10
C PHE A 257 1.98 -3.02 -4.97
N HIS A 258 0.67 -2.92 -4.74
CA HIS A 258 -0.03 -1.68 -4.43
C HIS A 258 0.63 -0.92 -3.27
N GLU A 259 0.81 -1.58 -2.13
CA GLU A 259 1.43 -0.96 -0.95
C GLU A 259 2.88 -0.53 -1.18
N LEU A 260 3.64 -1.30 -1.98
CA LEU A 260 5.01 -0.90 -2.30
C LEU A 260 5.08 0.33 -3.21
N ILE A 261 4.03 0.64 -3.97
CA ILE A 261 3.95 1.90 -4.70
C ILE A 261 3.74 3.05 -3.71
N HIS A 262 2.80 2.95 -2.76
CA HIS A 262 2.64 3.97 -1.72
C HIS A 262 3.95 4.25 -0.98
N LEU A 263 4.67 3.18 -0.63
CA LEU A 263 5.92 3.26 0.09
C LEU A 263 7.01 3.99 -0.71
N THR A 264 7.07 3.80 -2.02
CA THR A 264 8.22 4.22 -2.84
C THR A 264 7.96 5.43 -3.74
N PHE A 265 6.70 5.84 -3.90
CA PHE A 265 6.32 6.99 -4.71
C PHE A 265 6.51 8.31 -3.96
N GLY A 266 7.18 9.28 -4.60
CA GLY A 266 7.32 10.63 -4.05
C GLY A 266 7.89 10.65 -2.62
N GLN A 267 7.23 11.36 -1.72
CA GLN A 267 7.49 11.39 -0.29
C GLN A 267 6.75 10.29 0.48
N GLY A 268 5.90 9.48 -0.15
CA GLY A 268 5.22 8.34 0.47
C GLY A 268 3.72 8.28 0.17
N ALA A 269 2.95 7.72 1.12
CA ALA A 269 1.51 7.48 0.99
C ALA A 269 0.69 8.77 0.75
N ASP A 270 1.16 9.91 1.23
CA ASP A 270 0.48 11.20 1.04
C ASP A 270 0.49 11.67 -0.43
N ASP A 271 1.46 11.22 -1.23
CA ASP A 271 1.56 11.54 -2.67
C ASP A 271 0.79 10.53 -3.55
N THR A 272 0.25 9.48 -2.95
CA THR A 272 -0.53 8.41 -3.60
C THR A 272 -1.78 8.09 -2.79
N PRO A 273 -2.72 9.03 -2.60
CA PRO A 273 -3.82 8.82 -1.67
C PRO A 273 -4.80 7.74 -2.16
N ASP A 274 -5.04 6.74 -1.30
CA ASP A 274 -6.19 5.82 -1.36
C ASP A 274 -7.50 6.55 -0.98
N SER A 275 -7.80 7.66 -1.65
CA SER A 275 -9.10 8.31 -1.46
C SER A 275 -10.18 7.51 -2.17
N ALA A 276 -11.42 7.48 -1.68
CA ALA A 276 -12.56 6.86 -2.39
C ALA A 276 -12.85 7.45 -3.79
N LYS A 277 -12.12 8.50 -4.20
CA LYS A 277 -12.13 9.06 -5.57
C LYS A 277 -11.00 8.50 -6.46
N LEU A 278 -10.01 7.83 -5.88
CA LEU A 278 -8.74 7.45 -6.49
C LEU A 278 -8.36 5.98 -6.27
N SER A 279 -8.65 5.38 -5.10
CA SER A 279 -8.59 3.94 -4.88
C SER A 279 -9.75 3.33 -5.64
N LEU A 280 -9.40 2.60 -6.68
CA LEU A 280 -10.33 2.03 -7.64
C LEU A 280 -10.08 0.54 -7.57
N ALA A 281 -10.86 -0.12 -6.72
CA ALA A 281 -10.68 -1.52 -6.34
C ALA A 281 -10.82 -2.49 -7.52
N LYS A 282 -11.07 -1.99 -8.75
CA LYS A 282 -11.28 -2.79 -9.95
C LYS A 282 -10.53 -2.24 -11.17
N PRO A 283 -10.08 -3.13 -12.08
CA PRO A 283 -9.47 -2.73 -13.35
C PRO A 283 -10.32 -1.77 -14.18
N THR A 284 -11.64 -2.01 -14.23
CA THR A 284 -12.59 -1.22 -15.03
C THR A 284 -12.69 0.22 -14.56
N GLU A 285 -12.58 0.43 -13.25
CA GLU A 285 -12.57 1.75 -12.64
C GLU A 285 -11.27 2.50 -13.01
N CYS A 286 -10.11 1.83 -12.92
CA CYS A 286 -8.82 2.40 -13.35
C CYS A 286 -8.85 2.83 -14.83
N LEU A 287 -9.42 1.98 -15.70
CA LEU A 287 -9.59 2.29 -17.12
C LEU A 287 -10.52 3.50 -17.35
N ALA A 288 -11.56 3.64 -16.53
CA ALA A 288 -12.48 4.78 -16.62
C ALA A 288 -11.78 6.13 -16.34
N GLN A 289 -10.75 6.19 -15.49
CA GLN A 289 -9.98 7.42 -15.27
C GLN A 289 -9.35 7.93 -16.57
N THR A 290 -8.78 7.04 -17.38
CA THR A 290 -8.20 7.42 -18.68
C THR A 290 -9.26 7.91 -19.65
N VAL A 291 -10.38 7.16 -19.77
CA VAL A 291 -11.50 7.51 -20.66
C VAL A 291 -12.08 8.88 -20.31
N ASN A 292 -12.19 9.18 -19.02
CA ASN A 292 -12.71 10.44 -18.49
C ASN A 292 -11.67 11.59 -18.50
N LYS A 293 -10.52 11.41 -19.16
CA LYS A 293 -9.42 12.39 -19.25
C LYS A 293 -8.82 12.77 -17.89
N GLN A 294 -8.96 11.89 -16.90
CA GLN A 294 -8.37 12.03 -15.57
C GLN A 294 -6.98 11.36 -15.49
N SER A 295 -6.24 11.31 -16.59
CA SER A 295 -4.92 10.63 -16.64
C SER A 295 -3.88 11.16 -15.64
N SER A 296 -4.05 12.35 -15.06
CA SER A 296 -3.18 12.80 -13.96
C SER A 296 -3.48 12.08 -12.65
N GLN A 297 -4.72 11.62 -12.46
CA GLN A 297 -5.14 10.82 -11.31
C GLN A 297 -4.60 9.39 -11.42
N SER A 298 -4.61 8.80 -12.62
CA SER A 298 -4.04 7.45 -12.80
C SER A 298 -2.54 7.39 -12.57
N LEU A 299 -1.81 8.51 -12.77
CA LEU A 299 -0.38 8.59 -12.47
C LEU A 299 -0.02 8.54 -10.98
N VAL A 300 -0.97 8.83 -10.10
CA VAL A 300 -0.79 8.80 -8.64
C VAL A 300 -1.62 7.71 -7.97
N ASN A 301 -2.35 6.90 -8.75
CA ASN A 301 -3.17 5.80 -8.27
C ASN A 301 -2.39 4.48 -8.38
N PRO A 302 -2.01 3.83 -7.27
CA PRO A 302 -1.29 2.57 -7.30
C PRO A 302 -2.01 1.44 -8.06
N ASP A 303 -3.34 1.33 -7.93
CA ASP A 303 -4.15 0.32 -8.65
C ASP A 303 -3.91 0.39 -10.17
N SER A 304 -3.75 1.60 -10.72
CA SER A 304 -3.49 1.80 -12.15
C SER A 304 -2.17 1.17 -12.60
N TYR A 305 -1.15 1.15 -11.75
CA TYR A 305 0.14 0.51 -12.04
C TYR A 305 0.07 -1.00 -11.89
N VAL A 306 -0.61 -1.46 -10.85
CA VAL A 306 -0.74 -2.87 -10.51
C VAL A 306 -1.53 -3.60 -11.61
N PHE A 307 -2.70 -3.09 -11.99
CA PHE A 307 -3.50 -3.67 -13.07
C PHE A 307 -2.86 -3.49 -14.45
N PHE A 308 -2.15 -2.38 -14.69
CA PHE A 308 -1.33 -2.21 -15.89
C PHE A 308 -0.27 -3.31 -16.03
N ALA A 309 0.51 -3.55 -14.97
CA ALA A 309 1.58 -4.53 -14.99
C ALA A 309 1.02 -5.95 -15.13
N TRP A 310 -0.05 -6.27 -14.41
CA TRP A 310 -0.72 -7.56 -14.50
C TRP A 310 -1.31 -7.83 -15.89
N SER A 311 -2.06 -6.87 -16.44
CA SER A 311 -2.63 -6.95 -17.78
C SER A 311 -1.57 -7.14 -18.86
N TYR A 312 -0.46 -6.39 -18.77
CA TYR A 312 0.66 -6.54 -19.69
C TYR A 312 1.33 -7.92 -19.55
N TYR A 313 1.54 -8.39 -18.32
CA TYR A 313 2.14 -9.69 -18.06
C TYR A 313 1.30 -10.85 -18.61
N LEU A 314 -0.01 -10.85 -18.35
CA LEU A 314 -0.97 -11.81 -18.91
C LEU A 314 -0.96 -11.78 -20.44
N THR A 315 -0.92 -10.59 -21.04
CA THR A 315 -0.91 -10.44 -22.50
C THR A 315 0.35 -11.06 -23.14
N LYS A 316 1.48 -11.05 -22.43
CA LYS A 316 2.75 -11.58 -22.93
C LYS A 316 2.94 -13.07 -22.69
N ASN A 317 2.44 -13.57 -21.56
CA ASN A 317 2.76 -14.90 -21.06
C ASN A 317 1.55 -15.84 -21.04
N GLY A 318 0.35 -15.32 -21.30
CA GLY A 318 -0.90 -16.09 -21.31
C GLY A 318 -0.89 -17.18 -22.38
N ASN A 319 -1.47 -18.33 -22.03
CA ASN A 319 -1.64 -19.44 -22.95
C ASN A 319 -3.04 -20.07 -22.77
N PRO A 320 -4.00 -19.84 -23.69
CA PRO A 320 -3.85 -19.13 -24.96
C PRO A 320 -3.56 -17.63 -24.79
N SER A 321 -2.99 -17.02 -25.83
CA SER A 321 -2.63 -15.60 -25.82
C SER A 321 -3.88 -14.74 -26.04
N TYR A 322 -4.16 -13.83 -25.10
CA TYR A 322 -5.20 -12.81 -25.21
C TYR A 322 -4.61 -11.41 -24.97
N LYS A 323 -5.27 -10.38 -25.47
CA LYS A 323 -4.99 -8.98 -25.11
C LYS A 323 -5.86 -8.60 -23.91
N TRP A 324 -5.25 -8.11 -22.84
CA TRP A 324 -5.95 -7.80 -21.58
C TRP A 324 -6.09 -6.30 -21.28
N HIS A 325 -5.55 -5.43 -22.13
CA HIS A 325 -5.46 -3.99 -21.87
C HIS A 325 -6.82 -3.29 -21.71
N SER A 326 -7.92 -3.93 -22.13
CA SER A 326 -9.28 -3.42 -21.93
C SER A 326 -9.92 -3.85 -20.60
N GLY A 327 -9.20 -4.59 -19.76
CA GLY A 327 -9.75 -5.20 -18.54
C GLY A 327 -10.46 -6.54 -18.78
N PHE A 328 -10.47 -7.05 -20.01
CA PHE A 328 -11.07 -8.32 -20.39
C PHE A 328 -10.13 -9.09 -21.33
N ALA A 329 -10.21 -10.41 -21.35
CA ALA A 329 -9.48 -11.25 -22.30
C ALA A 329 -10.02 -11.11 -23.74
N GLN A 330 -9.26 -10.47 -24.63
CA GLN A 330 -9.62 -10.33 -26.05
C GLN A 330 -8.78 -11.25 -26.93
N ALA A 331 -9.43 -12.02 -27.81
CA ALA A 331 -8.79 -12.85 -28.82
C ALA A 331 -8.12 -12.02 -29.93
#